data_AF-A0A0K2GF42-F1
#
_entry.id   AF-A0A0K2GF42-F1
#
_cell.length_a   1.000
_cell.length_b   1.000
_cell.length_c   1.000
_cell.angle_alpha   90.00
_cell.angle_beta   90.00
_cell.angle_gamma   90.00
#
_symmetry.space_group_name_H-M   'P 1'
#
loop_
_entity.id
_entity.type
_entity.pdbx_description
1 polymer ?
#
loop_
_entity_poly.entity_id
_entity_poly.type
_entity_poly.pdbx_seq_one_letter_code
_entity_poly.pdbx_strand_id
1 'polypeptide(L)'
;MPRRVEGSSGNSAGMTLRVALAFLLCVPLSAIAQVIGEKAELDRLQAKAEDAIANDDPEGAAMAMGRAALMAAQLAKTQSGSSAQTYRIQEALFRSQEQTYRAMALFRRAGGQLPASSGVCGNLALAHSGLHRALDVIATAPSGPADPAESETRRLREAADNWRTVIDSMIAEYQCP
;
A
#
# COMPACT_ATOMS: atom_id res chain seq x y z
N MET A 1 10.73 -80.50 -31.74
CA MET A 1 10.18 -80.04 -30.43
C MET A 1 11.09 -78.94 -29.92
N PRO A 2 10.55 -77.74 -29.65
CA PRO A 2 10.20 -77.36 -28.28
C PRO A 2 8.86 -76.57 -28.17
N ARG A 3 8.60 -76.14 -26.93
CA ARG A 3 7.35 -75.77 -26.26
C ARG A 3 6.67 -74.45 -26.68
N ARG A 4 5.37 -74.39 -26.40
CA ARG A 4 4.53 -73.18 -26.17
C ARG A 4 5.02 -72.39 -24.95
N VAL A 5 5.03 -71.05 -25.03
CA VAL A 5 4.77 -70.13 -23.90
C VAL A 5 4.00 -68.91 -24.42
N GLU A 6 2.85 -68.65 -23.80
CA GLU A 6 2.01 -67.45 -23.94
C GLU A 6 2.68 -66.23 -23.31
N GLY A 7 2.42 -65.03 -23.86
CA GLY A 7 2.86 -63.77 -23.30
C GLY A 7 1.99 -62.61 -23.75
N SER A 8 0.87 -62.44 -23.06
CA SER A 8 -0.02 -61.28 -23.08
C SER A 8 0.73 -60.00 -22.66
N SER A 9 0.50 -58.88 -23.36
CA SER A 9 0.62 -57.56 -22.74
C SER A 9 -0.34 -56.59 -23.43
N GLY A 10 -1.36 -56.18 -22.66
CA GLY A 10 -2.42 -55.30 -23.07
C GLY A 10 -1.99 -53.84 -23.15
N ASN A 11 -2.63 -53.14 -24.08
CA ASN A 11 -2.55 -51.70 -24.27
C ASN A 11 -2.96 -50.95 -23.00
N SER A 12 -2.10 -50.03 -22.53
CA SER A 12 -2.51 -48.93 -21.65
C SER A 12 -1.86 -47.64 -22.15
N ALA A 13 -2.53 -47.02 -23.13
CA ALA A 13 -2.17 -45.71 -23.67
C ALA A 13 -3.47 -44.90 -23.82
N GLY A 14 -3.99 -44.39 -22.71
CA GLY A 14 -5.27 -43.67 -22.73
C GLY A 14 -5.56 -42.77 -21.53
N MET A 15 -4.56 -42.40 -20.73
CA MET A 15 -4.80 -41.64 -19.50
C MET A 15 -3.79 -40.52 -19.23
N THR A 16 -3.34 -39.80 -20.25
CA THR A 16 -2.41 -38.66 -20.06
C THR A 16 -2.78 -37.37 -20.78
N LEU A 17 -3.91 -37.33 -21.52
CA LEU A 17 -4.25 -36.14 -22.33
C LEU A 17 -5.35 -35.24 -21.75
N ARG A 18 -6.03 -35.63 -20.67
CA ARG A 18 -7.11 -34.83 -20.07
C ARG A 18 -6.70 -33.93 -18.90
N VAL A 19 -5.53 -34.14 -18.30
CA VAL A 19 -5.08 -33.35 -17.14
C VAL A 19 -4.38 -32.04 -17.56
N ALA A 20 -3.81 -31.99 -18.76
CA ALA A 20 -3.10 -30.80 -19.26
C ALA A 20 -4.03 -29.61 -19.60
N LEU A 21 -5.28 -29.87 -19.96
CA LEU A 21 -6.23 -28.81 -20.33
C LEU A 21 -6.86 -28.11 -19.11
N ALA A 22 -6.83 -28.73 -17.92
CA ALA A 22 -7.36 -28.16 -16.69
C ALA A 22 -6.39 -27.15 -16.03
N PHE A 23 -5.09 -27.27 -16.28
CA PHE A 23 -4.08 -26.33 -15.73
C PHE A 23 -4.04 -24.98 -16.46
N LEU A 24 -4.47 -24.92 -17.73
CA LEU A 24 -4.41 -23.69 -18.52
C LEU A 24 -5.46 -22.64 -18.17
N LEU A 25 -6.54 -23.00 -17.46
CA LEU A 25 -7.63 -22.09 -17.10
C LEU A 25 -7.54 -21.55 -15.66
N CYS A 26 -6.57 -22.00 -14.85
CA CYS A 26 -6.47 -21.63 -13.43
C CYS A 26 -5.59 -20.38 -13.17
N VAL A 27 -4.87 -19.89 -14.17
CA VAL A 27 -3.91 -18.77 -14.02
C VAL A 27 -4.57 -17.38 -13.89
N PRO A 28 -5.66 -17.02 -14.61
CA PRO A 28 -6.17 -15.64 -14.56
C PRO A 28 -6.94 -15.31 -13.27
N LEU A 29 -7.51 -16.29 -12.57
CA LEU A 29 -8.31 -16.04 -11.36
C LEU A 29 -7.43 -15.68 -10.15
N SER A 30 -6.22 -16.23 -10.08
CA SER A 30 -5.26 -15.97 -9.00
C SER A 30 -4.85 -14.49 -8.96
N ALA A 31 -4.59 -13.88 -10.12
CA ALA A 31 -4.13 -12.48 -10.20
C ALA A 31 -5.18 -11.48 -9.67
N ILE A 32 -6.47 -11.70 -9.98
CA ILE A 32 -7.57 -10.85 -9.51
C ILE A 32 -7.74 -11.00 -7.98
N ALA A 33 -7.66 -12.23 -7.47
CA ALA A 33 -7.75 -12.49 -6.03
C ALA A 33 -6.60 -11.86 -5.24
N GLN A 34 -5.38 -11.85 -5.78
CA GLN A 34 -4.22 -11.19 -5.14
C GLN A 34 -4.47 -9.68 -4.98
N VAL A 35 -4.91 -9.00 -6.04
CA VAL A 35 -5.17 -7.54 -6.00
C VAL A 35 -6.29 -7.18 -5.03
N ILE A 36 -7.36 -7.98 -4.98
CA ILE A 36 -8.45 -7.78 -4.01
C ILE A 36 -7.93 -7.95 -2.57
N GLY A 37 -7.09 -8.95 -2.32
CA GLY A 37 -6.45 -9.16 -1.02
C GLY A 37 -5.52 -8.03 -0.61
N GLU A 38 -4.69 -7.54 -1.53
CA GLU A 38 -3.76 -6.42 -1.29
C GLU A 38 -4.51 -5.12 -1.01
N LYS A 39 -5.60 -4.83 -1.72
CA LYS A 39 -6.47 -3.67 -1.43
C LYS A 39 -7.14 -3.79 -0.06
N ALA A 40 -7.65 -4.97 0.29
CA ALA A 40 -8.25 -5.19 1.61
C ALA A 40 -7.23 -5.03 2.74
N GLU A 41 -5.98 -5.46 2.54
CA GLU A 41 -4.92 -5.25 3.54
C GLU A 41 -4.53 -3.77 3.66
N LEU A 42 -4.58 -2.97 2.58
CA LEU A 42 -4.40 -1.52 2.68
C LEU A 42 -5.44 -0.87 3.59
N ASP A 43 -6.72 -1.20 3.41
CA ASP A 43 -7.79 -0.68 4.25
C ASP A 43 -7.61 -1.12 5.71
N ARG A 44 -7.20 -2.39 5.92
CA ARG A 44 -6.90 -2.92 7.25
C ARG A 44 -5.72 -2.22 7.93
N LEU A 45 -4.67 -1.90 7.18
CA LEU A 45 -3.50 -1.19 7.72
C LEU A 45 -3.83 0.26 8.08
N GLN A 46 -4.70 0.92 7.32
CA GLN A 46 -5.19 2.25 7.65
C GLN A 46 -6.00 2.22 8.95
N ALA A 47 -7.00 1.36 9.05
CA ALA A 47 -7.79 1.18 10.27
C ALA A 47 -6.90 0.84 11.47
N LYS A 48 -5.88 -0.03 11.28
CA LYS A 48 -4.92 -0.33 12.33
C LYS A 48 -4.11 0.88 12.79
N ALA A 49 -3.78 1.81 11.90
CA ALA A 49 -3.09 3.02 12.30
C ALA A 49 -4.01 3.97 13.09
N GLU A 50 -5.26 4.10 12.65
CA GLU A 50 -6.29 4.90 13.35
C GLU A 50 -6.55 4.33 14.75
N ASP A 51 -6.71 3.01 14.86
CA ASP A 51 -6.84 2.32 16.15
C ASP A 51 -5.61 2.54 17.03
N ALA A 52 -4.41 2.50 16.47
CA ALA A 52 -3.18 2.74 17.23
C ALA A 52 -3.12 4.18 17.77
N ILE A 53 -3.49 5.18 16.96
CA ILE A 53 -3.59 6.58 17.41
C ILE A 53 -4.66 6.76 18.47
N ALA A 54 -5.82 6.13 18.32
CA ALA A 54 -6.89 6.16 19.33
C ALA A 54 -6.43 5.55 20.67
N ASN A 55 -5.45 4.66 20.65
CA ASN A 55 -4.83 4.04 21.81
C ASN A 55 -3.50 4.69 22.22
N ASP A 56 -3.23 5.93 21.80
CA ASP A 56 -2.02 6.70 22.13
C ASP A 56 -0.69 6.05 21.71
N ASP A 57 -0.72 5.20 20.68
CA ASP A 57 0.43 4.48 20.12
C ASP A 57 0.83 5.02 18.72
N PRO A 58 1.51 6.16 18.64
CA PRO A 58 2.00 6.68 17.36
C PRO A 58 3.09 5.81 16.73
N GLU A 59 3.81 4.99 17.49
CA GLU A 59 4.80 4.07 16.91
C GLU A 59 4.09 2.93 16.16
N GLY A 60 3.04 2.36 16.75
CA GLY A 60 2.15 1.40 16.12
C GLY A 60 1.50 1.94 14.84
N ALA A 61 1.04 3.19 14.89
CA ALA A 61 0.48 3.89 13.74
C ALA A 61 1.51 4.10 12.62
N ALA A 62 2.72 4.55 12.96
CA ALA A 62 3.83 4.70 12.02
C ALA A 62 4.16 3.37 11.32
N MET A 63 4.28 2.28 12.09
CA MET A 63 4.54 0.95 11.52
C MET A 63 3.43 0.48 10.58
N ALA A 64 2.17 0.76 10.91
CA ALA A 64 1.03 0.41 10.05
C ALA A 64 1.05 1.18 8.73
N MET A 65 1.23 2.50 8.79
CA MET A 65 1.31 3.34 7.59
C MET A 65 2.55 3.06 6.74
N GLY A 66 3.70 2.75 7.37
CA GLY A 66 4.90 2.32 6.64
C GLY A 66 4.68 1.04 5.84
N ARG A 67 3.94 0.06 6.39
CA ARG A 67 3.53 -1.15 5.64
C ARG A 67 2.52 -0.82 4.54
N ALA A 68 1.56 0.08 4.81
CA ALA A 68 0.58 0.50 3.82
C ALA A 68 1.27 1.17 2.62
N ALA A 69 2.26 2.04 2.88
CA ALA A 69 3.06 2.67 1.85
C ALA A 69 3.81 1.65 0.98
N LEU A 70 4.42 0.62 1.57
CA LEU A 70 5.08 -0.44 0.83
C LEU A 70 4.11 -1.25 -0.03
N MET A 71 2.92 -1.54 0.49
CA MET A 71 1.89 -2.26 -0.23
C MET A 71 1.35 -1.43 -1.41
N ALA A 72 1.09 -0.14 -1.20
CA ALA A 72 0.69 0.79 -2.25
C ALA A 72 1.77 0.90 -3.34
N ALA A 73 3.05 1.00 -2.96
CA ALA A 73 4.16 1.01 -3.91
C ALA A 73 4.24 -0.27 -4.75
N GLN A 74 3.91 -1.42 -4.16
CA GLN A 74 3.85 -2.70 -4.88
C GLN A 74 2.67 -2.75 -5.84
N LEU A 75 1.48 -2.34 -5.40
CA LEU A 75 0.28 -2.24 -6.23
C LEU A 75 0.47 -1.27 -7.41
N ALA A 76 1.17 -0.14 -7.20
CA ALA A 76 1.49 0.79 -8.26
C ALA A 76 2.35 0.19 -9.39
N LYS A 77 3.11 -0.86 -9.11
CA LYS A 77 3.95 -1.58 -10.10
C LYS A 77 3.17 -2.66 -10.83
N THR A 78 2.16 -3.26 -10.21
CA THR A 78 1.36 -4.35 -10.78
C THR A 78 0.15 -3.85 -11.56
N GLN A 79 -0.30 -2.62 -11.29
CA GLN A 79 -1.42 -1.97 -11.96
C GLN A 79 -0.96 -1.10 -13.14
N SER A 80 -1.92 -0.67 -13.96
CA SER A 80 -1.70 0.25 -15.07
C SER A 80 -2.75 1.36 -15.09
N GLY A 81 -2.54 2.39 -15.91
CA GLY A 81 -3.48 3.51 -16.06
C GLY A 81 -3.73 4.27 -14.77
N SER A 82 -4.99 4.66 -14.55
CA SER A 82 -5.39 5.47 -13.40
C SER A 82 -5.23 4.72 -12.06
N SER A 83 -5.43 3.40 -12.01
CA SER A 83 -5.19 2.61 -10.80
C SER A 83 -3.75 2.69 -10.31
N ALA A 84 -2.77 2.62 -11.23
CA ALA A 84 -1.36 2.77 -10.87
C ALA A 84 -1.07 4.17 -10.29
N GLN A 85 -1.70 5.21 -10.86
CA GLN A 85 -1.59 6.58 -10.37
C GLN A 85 -2.14 6.71 -8.95
N THR A 86 -3.34 6.17 -8.69
CA THR A 86 -3.97 6.16 -7.38
C THR A 86 -3.05 5.56 -6.32
N TYR A 87 -2.42 4.41 -6.62
CA TYR A 87 -1.51 3.78 -5.66
C TYR A 87 -0.20 4.54 -5.45
N ARG A 88 0.30 5.31 -6.44
CA ARG A 88 1.45 6.22 -6.23
C ARG A 88 1.09 7.40 -5.32
N ILE A 89 -0.13 7.91 -5.45
CA ILE A 89 -0.66 8.96 -4.57
C ILE A 89 -0.76 8.42 -3.14
N GLN A 90 -1.38 7.24 -2.98
CA GLN A 90 -1.49 6.56 -1.69
C GLN A 90 -0.12 6.26 -1.07
N GLU A 91 0.84 5.76 -1.84
CA GLU A 91 2.22 5.53 -1.36
C GLU A 91 2.81 6.81 -0.76
N ALA A 92 2.80 7.91 -1.51
CA ALA A 92 3.38 9.17 -1.06
C ALA A 92 2.66 9.72 0.19
N LEU A 93 1.33 9.61 0.23
CA LEU A 93 0.52 10.02 1.36
C LEU A 93 0.76 9.15 2.61
N PHE A 94 0.83 7.83 2.47
CA PHE A 94 1.12 6.93 3.59
C PHE A 94 2.56 7.08 4.09
N ARG A 95 3.53 7.39 3.22
CA ARG A 95 4.87 7.80 3.66
C ARG A 95 4.85 9.08 4.46
N SER A 96 4.06 10.07 4.05
CA SER A 96 3.88 11.29 4.84
C SER A 96 3.36 10.96 6.24
N GLN A 97 2.29 10.18 6.34
CA GLN A 97 1.68 9.78 7.61
C GLN A 97 2.64 8.98 8.50
N GLU A 98 3.38 8.03 7.93
CA GLU A 98 4.43 7.29 8.64
C GLU A 98 5.40 8.25 9.35
N GLN A 99 5.92 9.23 8.63
CA GLN A 99 6.90 10.17 9.16
C GLN A 99 6.28 11.10 10.21
N THR A 100 5.03 11.55 10.01
CA THR A 100 4.30 12.34 11.01
C THR A 100 4.15 11.57 12.31
N TYR A 101 3.72 10.31 12.26
CA TYR A 101 3.56 9.48 13.44
C TYR A 101 4.89 9.15 14.12
N ARG A 102 5.97 8.93 13.35
CA ARG A 102 7.33 8.82 13.92
C ARG A 102 7.73 10.09 14.67
N ALA A 103 7.44 11.26 14.12
CA ALA A 103 7.72 12.53 14.79
C ALA A 103 6.95 12.63 16.13
N MET A 104 5.67 12.27 16.16
CA MET A 104 4.88 12.21 17.40
C MET A 104 5.49 11.26 18.43
N ALA A 105 5.86 10.04 18.01
CA ALA A 105 6.44 9.03 18.89
C ALA A 105 7.78 9.51 19.49
N LEU A 106 8.63 10.12 18.67
CA LEU A 106 9.92 10.68 19.10
C LEU A 106 9.72 11.86 20.07
N PHE A 107 8.79 12.76 19.78
CA PHE A 107 8.50 13.91 20.63
C PHE A 107 7.98 13.47 22.00
N ARG A 108 7.04 12.52 22.03
CA ARG A 108 6.52 11.92 23.27
C ARG A 108 7.63 11.23 24.07
N ARG A 109 8.49 10.45 23.40
CA ARG A 109 9.63 9.76 24.05
C ARG A 109 10.65 10.74 24.66
N ALA A 110 10.81 11.91 24.04
CA ALA A 110 11.66 12.99 24.56
C ALA A 110 10.99 13.83 25.67
N GLY A 111 9.79 13.46 26.13
CA GLY A 111 9.06 14.16 27.18
C GLY A 111 8.39 15.45 26.71
N GLY A 112 8.19 15.64 25.41
CA GLY A 112 7.50 16.81 24.85
C GLY A 112 8.26 18.14 25.01
N GLN A 113 9.58 18.09 25.10
CA GLN A 113 10.41 19.29 25.26
C GLN A 113 10.42 20.15 24.00
N LEU A 114 10.28 21.46 24.20
CA LEU A 114 10.32 22.48 23.14
C LEU A 114 11.61 23.32 23.24
N PRO A 115 12.22 23.71 22.10
CA PRO A 115 11.87 23.27 20.75
C PRO A 115 12.16 21.77 20.56
N ALA A 116 11.41 21.12 19.67
CA ALA A 116 11.58 19.70 19.44
C ALA A 116 12.99 19.38 18.90
N SER A 117 13.43 18.15 19.13
CA SER A 117 14.75 17.71 18.66
C SER A 117 14.85 17.72 17.13
N SER A 118 16.07 17.80 16.61
CA SER A 118 16.34 17.69 15.16
C SER A 118 15.80 16.40 14.54
N GLY A 119 15.72 15.31 15.31
CA GLY A 119 15.09 14.07 14.88
C GLY A 119 13.58 14.22 14.65
N VAL A 120 12.87 14.90 15.56
CA VAL A 120 11.43 15.16 15.41
C VAL A 120 11.18 16.07 14.19
N CYS A 121 11.89 17.19 14.11
CA CYS A 121 11.72 18.15 13.01
C CYS A 121 12.16 17.57 11.66
N GLY A 122 13.20 16.72 11.65
CA GLY A 122 13.61 15.99 10.45
C GLY A 122 12.52 15.04 9.94
N ASN A 123 11.82 14.33 10.83
CA ASN A 123 10.67 13.51 10.43
C ASN A 123 9.51 14.37 9.91
N LEU A 124 9.22 15.52 10.51
CA LEU A 124 8.18 16.43 9.99
C LEU A 124 8.54 17.01 8.62
N ALA A 125 9.81 17.33 8.37
CA ALA A 125 10.27 17.77 7.04
C ALA A 125 10.12 16.65 5.99
N LEU A 126 10.40 15.39 6.36
CA LEU A 126 10.17 14.23 5.49
C LEU A 126 8.66 14.01 5.25
N ALA A 127 7.83 14.20 6.28
CA ALA A 127 6.38 14.12 6.15
C ALA A 127 5.87 15.15 5.14
N HIS A 128 6.22 16.42 5.34
CA HIS A 128 5.86 17.52 4.45
C HIS A 128 6.32 17.28 3.00
N SER A 129 7.54 16.76 2.81
CA SER A 129 8.06 16.38 1.48
C SER A 129 7.28 15.24 0.82
N GLY A 130 6.89 14.22 1.59
CA GLY A 130 6.05 13.12 1.13
C GLY A 130 4.66 13.61 0.70
N LEU A 131 4.09 14.54 1.45
CA LEU A 131 2.80 15.14 1.15
C LEU A 131 2.83 15.96 -0.15
N HIS A 132 3.85 16.80 -0.33
CA HIS A 132 4.04 17.54 -1.58
C HIS A 132 4.13 16.60 -2.77
N ARG A 133 4.88 15.50 -2.64
CA ARG A 133 4.95 14.50 -3.71
C ARG A 133 3.57 13.90 -4.02
N ALA A 134 2.73 13.63 -3.02
CA ALA A 134 1.37 13.16 -3.26
C ALA A 134 0.55 14.18 -4.05
N LEU A 135 0.62 15.46 -3.67
CA LEU A 135 -0.06 16.57 -4.36
C LEU A 135 0.45 16.77 -5.79
N ASP A 136 1.75 16.62 -6.04
CA ASP A 136 2.34 16.72 -7.39
C ASP A 136 1.83 15.58 -8.30
N VAL A 137 1.74 14.35 -7.78
CA VAL A 137 1.19 13.21 -8.53
C VAL A 137 -0.30 13.41 -8.80
N ILE A 138 -1.04 14.01 -7.86
CA ILE A 138 -2.45 14.38 -8.02
C ILE A 138 -2.61 15.47 -9.10
N ALA A 139 -1.74 16.48 -9.12
CA ALA A 139 -1.80 17.59 -10.08
C ALA A 139 -1.51 17.14 -11.51
N THR A 140 -0.68 16.11 -11.66
CA THR A 140 -0.31 15.52 -12.96
C THR A 140 -1.19 14.34 -13.37
N ALA A 141 -2.17 13.96 -12.54
CA ALA A 141 -3.08 12.88 -12.86
C ALA A 141 -4.02 13.28 -14.00
N PRO A 142 -4.21 12.41 -15.02
CA PRO A 142 -5.21 12.63 -16.04
C PRO A 142 -6.57 12.77 -15.36
N SER A 143 -7.29 13.86 -15.66
CA SER A 143 -8.57 14.19 -15.03
C SER A 143 -9.65 14.39 -16.09
N GLY A 144 -10.81 13.79 -15.86
CA GLY A 144 -11.99 13.96 -16.70
C GLY A 144 -13.20 13.23 -16.10
N PRO A 145 -14.43 13.72 -16.33
CA PRO A 145 -15.67 13.22 -15.71
C PRO A 145 -16.02 11.77 -16.02
N ALA A 146 -15.23 11.10 -16.88
CA ALA A 146 -15.38 9.71 -17.26
C ALA A 146 -14.30 8.79 -16.66
N ASP A 147 -13.34 9.30 -15.88
CA ASP A 147 -12.34 8.46 -15.22
C ASP A 147 -12.93 7.80 -13.97
N PRO A 148 -13.00 6.45 -13.92
CA PRO A 148 -13.46 5.72 -12.74
C PRO A 148 -12.67 6.06 -11.46
N ALA A 149 -11.42 6.55 -11.59
CA ALA A 149 -10.56 6.92 -10.48
C ALA A 149 -10.72 8.37 -10.00
N GLU A 150 -11.59 9.17 -10.62
CA GLU A 150 -11.73 10.60 -10.27
C GLU A 150 -12.23 10.78 -8.83
N SER A 151 -13.20 9.97 -8.40
CA SER A 151 -13.76 10.03 -7.04
C SER A 151 -12.72 9.69 -5.98
N GLU A 152 -11.90 8.67 -6.24
CA GLU A 152 -10.82 8.25 -5.35
C GLU A 152 -9.69 9.28 -5.31
N THR A 153 -9.30 9.82 -6.47
CA THR A 153 -8.28 10.88 -6.55
C THR A 153 -8.73 12.14 -5.81
N ARG A 154 -10.03 12.47 -5.85
CA ARG A 154 -10.61 13.57 -5.08
C ARG A 154 -10.51 13.32 -3.57
N ARG A 155 -10.91 12.13 -3.12
CA ARG A 155 -10.76 11.72 -1.70
C ARG A 155 -9.32 11.79 -1.23
N LEU A 156 -8.37 11.34 -2.06
CA LEU A 156 -6.95 11.40 -1.73
C LEU A 156 -6.42 12.84 -1.69
N ARG A 157 -6.93 13.73 -2.54
CA ARG A 157 -6.62 15.16 -2.47
C ARG A 157 -7.13 15.78 -1.17
N GLU A 158 -8.39 15.52 -0.81
CA GLU A 158 -8.97 15.98 0.46
C GLU A 158 -8.18 15.44 1.66
N ALA A 159 -7.80 14.17 1.65
CA ALA A 159 -6.96 13.58 2.68
C ALA A 159 -5.58 14.26 2.75
N ALA A 160 -4.94 14.54 1.60
CA ALA A 160 -3.66 15.23 1.55
C ALA A 160 -3.76 16.67 2.11
N ASP A 161 -4.82 17.41 1.75
CA ASP A 161 -5.04 18.77 2.27
C ASP A 161 -5.28 18.78 3.79
N ASN A 162 -6.02 17.78 4.30
CA ASN A 162 -6.20 17.61 5.74
C ASN A 162 -4.87 17.31 6.45
N TRP A 163 -4.08 16.39 5.89
CA TRP A 163 -2.75 16.06 6.43
C TRP A 163 -1.76 17.22 6.36
N ARG A 164 -1.89 18.10 5.37
CA ARG A 164 -1.13 19.35 5.31
C ARG A 164 -1.36 20.18 6.55
N THR A 165 -2.62 20.40 6.89
CA THR A 165 -3.02 21.18 8.06
C THR A 165 -2.47 20.55 9.34
N VAL A 166 -2.52 19.22 9.48
CA VAL A 166 -1.94 18.50 10.62
C VAL A 166 -0.44 18.71 10.72
N ILE A 167 0.31 18.52 9.63
CA ILE A 167 1.77 18.64 9.61
C ILE A 167 2.20 20.07 9.88
N ASP A 168 1.56 21.06 9.25
CA ASP A 168 1.87 22.48 9.43
C ASP A 168 1.60 22.90 10.89
N SER A 169 0.51 22.42 11.48
CA SER A 169 0.20 22.65 12.89
C SER A 169 1.25 22.02 13.81
N MET A 170 1.66 20.79 13.54
CA MET A 170 2.71 20.12 14.31
C MET A 170 4.07 20.81 14.19
N ILE A 171 4.45 21.29 13.00
CA ILE A 171 5.70 22.05 12.79
C ILE A 171 5.69 23.30 13.68
N ALA A 172 4.57 24.03 13.70
CA ALA A 172 4.41 25.21 14.54
C ALA A 172 4.42 24.88 16.05
N GLU A 173 3.64 23.89 16.47
CA GLU A 173 3.54 23.46 17.87
C GLU A 173 4.86 22.93 18.41
N TYR A 174 5.59 22.16 17.58
CA TYR A 174 6.86 21.55 17.97
C TYR A 174 8.04 22.51 17.80
N GLN A 175 7.78 23.74 17.34
CA GLN A 175 8.76 24.80 17.11
C GLN A 175 9.90 24.35 16.19
N CYS A 176 9.52 23.67 15.11
CA CYS A 176 10.47 23.25 14.09
C CYS A 176 10.83 24.44 13.16
N PRO A 177 12.12 24.61 12.82
CA PRO A 177 12.60 25.73 12.02
C PRO A 177 12.27 25.61 10.53
#